data_AF-A0A0F9DET1-F1
#
_entry.id   AF-A0A0F9DET1-F1
#
_cell.length_a   1.000
_cell.length_b   1.000
_cell.length_c   1.000
_cell.angle_alpha   90.00
_cell.angle_beta   90.00
_cell.angle_gamma   90.00
#
_symmetry.space_group_name_H-M   'P 1'
#
loop_
_entity.id
_entity.type
_entity.pdbx_description
1 polymer ?
#
loop_
_entity_poly.entity_id
_entity_poly.type
_entity_poly.pdbx_seq_one_letter_code
_entity_poly.pdbx_strand_id
1 'polypeptide(L)'
;MYLNYEDVRVWWIPQVPMKPFYVPVKNTEEAIKILEVLAQYDLFQYVNNIKPDYSNAGGLQVMIQGEWEEWEDGEGKNIDILVEAL
;
A
#
# COMPACT_ATOMS: atom_id res chain seq x y z
N MET A 1 -6.35 -12.18 6.03
CA MET A 1 -7.12 -13.10 5.12
C MET A 1 -6.31 -13.40 3.87
N TYR A 2 -6.27 -14.65 3.40
CA TYR A 2 -5.61 -14.99 2.13
C TYR A 2 -6.38 -14.41 0.94
N LEU A 3 -5.63 -13.88 -0.03
CA LEU A 3 -6.15 -13.25 -1.23
C LEU A 3 -6.18 -14.28 -2.36
N ASN A 4 -7.35 -14.50 -2.94
CA ASN A 4 -7.56 -15.49 -4.01
C ASN A 4 -7.37 -14.84 -5.40
N TYR A 5 -6.24 -14.17 -5.60
CA TYR A 5 -5.87 -13.54 -6.87
C TYR A 5 -4.58 -14.15 -7.39
N GLU A 6 -4.37 -14.13 -8.71
CA GLU A 6 -3.16 -14.69 -9.33
C GLU A 6 -1.91 -13.97 -8.85
N ASP A 7 -1.95 -12.64 -8.82
CA ASP A 7 -0.89 -11.80 -8.27
C ASP A 7 -1.48 -10.70 -7.38
N VAL A 8 -0.75 -10.38 -6.30
CA VAL A 8 -1.09 -9.31 -5.35
C VAL A 8 0.18 -8.53 -5.03
N ARG A 9 0.09 -7.21 -4.98
CA ARG A 9 1.22 -6.34 -4.62
C ARG A 9 0.79 -5.09 -3.88
N VAL A 10 1.62 -4.65 -2.95
CA VAL A 10 1.61 -3.26 -2.48
C VAL A 10 2.24 -2.38 -3.56
N TRP A 11 1.68 -1.20 -3.78
CA TRP A 11 2.33 -0.13 -4.53
C TRP A 11 2.59 1.06 -3.60
N TRP A 12 3.72 1.75 -3.78
CA TRP A 12 4.06 2.92 -2.97
C TRP A 12 4.81 3.97 -3.79
N ILE A 13 4.37 5.22 -3.64
CA ILE A 13 5.00 6.43 -4.15
C ILE A 13 5.50 7.21 -2.94
N PRO A 14 6.81 7.20 -2.62
CA PRO A 14 7.32 7.91 -1.45
C PRO A 14 7.36 9.43 -1.64
N GLN A 15 7.28 9.92 -2.90
CA GLN A 15 7.17 11.34 -3.21
C GLN A 15 6.44 11.60 -4.54
N VAL A 16 5.17 11.96 -4.50
CA VAL A 16 4.38 12.31 -5.69
C VAL A 16 5.02 13.53 -6.39
N PRO A 17 5.22 13.51 -7.73
CA PRO A 17 4.63 12.61 -8.73
C PRO A 17 5.56 11.51 -9.28
N MET A 18 6.46 10.95 -8.47
CA MET A 18 7.35 9.89 -8.97
C MET A 18 6.63 8.58 -9.30
N LYS A 19 7.33 7.67 -10.00
CA LYS A 19 6.83 6.32 -10.27
C LYS A 19 6.70 5.50 -8.99
N PRO A 20 5.65 4.69 -8.83
CA PRO A 20 5.56 3.75 -7.72
C PRO A 20 6.61 2.65 -7.82
N PHE A 21 7.01 2.11 -6.68
CA PHE A 21 7.61 0.77 -6.60
C PHE A 21 6.56 -0.23 -6.10
N TYR A 22 6.85 -1.51 -6.31
CA TYR A 22 5.91 -2.59 -6.03
C TYR A 22 6.55 -3.67 -5.15
N VAL A 23 5.77 -4.19 -4.20
CA VAL A 23 6.18 -5.29 -3.31
C VAL A 23 5.13 -6.40 -3.40
N PRO A 24 5.48 -7.59 -3.93
CA PRO A 24 4.57 -8.73 -3.96
C PRO A 24 4.19 -9.16 -2.53
N VAL A 25 2.93 -9.53 -2.33
CA VAL A 25 2.40 -9.99 -1.03
C VAL A 25 1.45 -11.17 -1.22
N LYS A 26 1.18 -11.93 -0.16
CA LYS A 26 0.32 -13.13 -0.24
C LYS A 26 -1.06 -12.94 0.39
N ASN A 27 -1.19 -11.98 1.30
CA ASN A 27 -2.39 -11.78 2.09
C ASN A 27 -2.49 -10.33 2.56
N THR A 28 -3.66 -9.97 3.11
CA THR A 28 -3.92 -8.60 3.59
C THR A 28 -3.05 -8.22 4.79
N GLU A 29 -2.69 -9.17 5.65
CA GLU A 29 -1.86 -8.91 6.84
C GLU A 29 -0.44 -8.48 6.47
N GLU A 30 0.16 -9.12 5.48
CA GLU A 30 1.46 -8.75 4.93
C GLU A 30 1.41 -7.37 4.26
N ALA A 31 0.36 -7.10 3.48
CA ALA A 31 0.15 -5.80 2.85
C ALA A 31 0.02 -4.68 3.88
N ILE A 32 -0.85 -4.86 4.89
CA ILE A 32 -1.02 -3.94 6.02
C ILE A 32 0.33 -3.69 6.69
N LYS A 33 1.08 -4.75 7.00
CA LYS A 33 2.35 -4.60 7.69
C LYS A 33 3.37 -3.77 6.89
N ILE A 34 3.43 -3.97 5.57
CA ILE A 34 4.29 -3.19 4.69
C ILE A 34 3.85 -1.73 4.63
N LEU A 35 2.55 -1.48 4.43
CA LEU A 35 1.99 -0.11 4.37
C LEU A 35 2.25 0.66 5.68
N GLU A 36 2.04 0.03 6.84
CA GLU A 36 2.36 0.61 8.15
C GLU A 36 3.84 0.97 8.29
N VAL A 37 4.74 0.05 7.92
CA VAL A 37 6.19 0.28 8.01
C VAL A 37 6.62 1.45 7.13
N LEU A 38 6.07 1.54 5.91
CA LEU A 38 6.36 2.64 4.99
C LEU A 38 5.78 3.96 5.49
N ALA A 39 4.56 3.97 6.02
CA ALA A 39 3.95 5.16 6.63
C ALA A 39 4.76 5.65 7.84
N GLN A 40 5.21 4.74 8.72
CA GLN A 40 6.08 5.08 9.85
C GLN A 40 7.44 5.61 9.40
N TYR A 41 7.99 5.06 8.33
CA TYR A 41 9.26 5.52 7.76
C TYR A 41 9.13 6.93 7.15
N ASP A 42 8.05 7.21 6.41
CA ASP A 42 7.79 8.54 5.86
C ASP A 42 7.46 9.56 6.96
N LEU A 43 6.74 9.16 8.01
CA LEU A 43 6.51 9.99 9.20
C LEU A 43 7.82 10.32 9.92
N PHE A 44 8.72 9.34 10.07
CA PHE A 44 10.04 9.56 10.65
C PHE A 44 10.83 10.59 9.84
N GLN A 45 10.82 10.48 8.51
CA GLN A 45 11.47 11.49 7.65
C GLN A 45 10.87 12.88 7.83
N TYR A 46 9.54 12.97 7.92
CA TYR A 46 8.82 14.23 8.14
C TYR A 46 9.22 14.91 9.44
N VAL A 47 9.12 14.19 10.56
CA VAL A 47 9.45 14.72 11.90
C VAL A 47 10.91 15.18 11.97
N ASN A 48 11.81 14.53 11.23
CA ASN A 48 13.24 14.84 11.24
C ASN A 48 13.69 15.79 10.11
N ASN A 49 12.77 16.35 9.32
CA ASN A 49 13.07 17.25 8.21
C ASN A 49 14.13 16.67 7.22
N ILE A 50 14.06 15.36 6.95
CA ILE A 50 15.06 14.67 6.11
C ILE A 50 14.97 15.10 4.64
N LYS A 51 13.77 15.39 4.13
CA LYS A 51 13.51 15.83 2.75
C LYS A 51 12.81 17.19 2.69
N PRO A 52 12.93 17.96 1.59
CA PRO A 52 12.32 19.28 1.49
C PRO A 52 10.80 19.24 1.29
N ASP A 53 10.26 18.12 0.80
CA ASP A 53 8.86 17.96 0.42
C ASP A 53 8.29 16.61 0.89
N TYR A 54 7.02 16.58 1.28
CA TYR A 54 6.37 15.39 1.86
C TYR A 54 5.00 15.15 1.23
N SER A 55 4.93 14.16 0.35
CA SER A 55 3.66 13.69 -0.23
C SER A 55 3.82 12.25 -0.69
N ASN A 56 3.42 11.30 0.16
CA ASN A 56 3.43 9.88 -0.16
C ASN A 56 2.03 9.36 -0.49
N ALA A 57 1.96 8.27 -1.25
CA ALA A 57 0.72 7.56 -1.56
C ALA A 57 1.02 6.07 -1.72
N GLY A 58 0.04 5.22 -1.44
CA GLY A 58 0.18 3.78 -1.65
C GLY A 58 -1.13 3.05 -1.47
N GLY A 59 -1.09 1.75 -1.72
CA GLY A 59 -2.26 0.90 -1.65
C GLY A 59 -1.93 -0.55 -1.97
N LEU A 60 -2.97 -1.36 -2.13
CA LEU A 60 -2.89 -2.77 -2.43
C LEU A 60 -3.57 -3.00 -3.78
N GLN A 61 -2.86 -3.63 -4.70
CA GLN A 61 -3.38 -3.99 -6.02
C GLN A 61 -3.45 -5.51 -6.20
N VAL A 62 -4.43 -5.92 -6.98
CA VAL A 62 -4.66 -7.30 -7.40
C VAL A 62 -4.73 -7.40 -8.92
N MET A 63 -4.26 -8.51 -9.47
CA MET A 63 -4.38 -8.81 -10.89
C MET A 63 -5.77 -9.39 -11.18
N ILE A 64 -6.54 -8.72 -12.04
CA ILE A 64 -7.86 -9.13 -12.50
C ILE A 64 -7.86 -9.06 -14.03
N GLN A 65 -8.03 -10.23 -14.67
CA GLN A 65 -8.12 -10.33 -16.14
C GLN A 65 -6.96 -9.67 -16.90
N GLY A 66 -5.75 -9.67 -16.32
CA GLY A 66 -4.54 -9.10 -16.92
C GLY A 66 -4.32 -7.61 -16.62
N GLU A 67 -5.21 -6.98 -15.86
CA GLU A 67 -5.09 -5.60 -15.42
C GLU A 67 -4.89 -5.52 -13.90
N TRP A 68 -4.17 -4.49 -13.46
CA TRP A 68 -4.00 -4.20 -12.04
C TRP A 68 -5.12 -3.29 -11.56
N GLU A 69 -5.87 -3.75 -10.56
CA GLU A 69 -6.96 -3.00 -9.94
C GLU A 69 -6.65 -2.80 -8.45
N GLU A 70 -7.14 -1.70 -7.87
CA GLU A 70 -7.08 -1.51 -6.41
C GLU A 70 -7.90 -2.59 -5.72
N TRP A 71 -7.36 -3.13 -4.64
CA TRP A 71 -8.00 -4.19 -3.88
C TRP A 71 -9.12 -3.63 -3.01
N GLU A 72 -10.27 -4.30 -3.07
CA GLU A 72 -11.39 -4.13 -2.15
C GLU A 72 -11.84 -5.50 -1.62
N ASP A 73 -12.37 -5.54 -0.40
CA ASP A 73 -13.04 -6.73 0.13
C ASP A 73 -14.45 -6.93 -0.48
N GLY A 74 -15.12 -8.01 -0.10
CA GLY A 74 -16.48 -8.30 -0.59
C GLY A 74 -17.56 -7.30 -0.16
N GLU A 75 -17.23 -6.36 0.74
CA GLU A 75 -18.10 -5.28 1.20
C GLU A 75 -17.74 -3.92 0.57
N GLY A 76 -16.73 -3.88 -0.32
CA GLY A 76 -16.24 -2.66 -0.95
C GLY A 76 -15.31 -1.84 -0.06
N LYS A 77 -14.72 -2.43 0.98
CA LYS A 77 -13.69 -1.76 1.81
C LYS A 77 -12.32 -1.97 1.20
N ASN A 78 -11.57 -0.89 1.04
CA ASN A 78 -10.19 -0.94 0.57
C ASN A 78 -9.21 -1.25 1.70
N ILE A 79 -7.92 -1.35 1.36
CA ILE A 79 -6.87 -1.68 2.32
C ILE A 79 -6.68 -0.60 3.40
N ASP A 80 -6.94 0.67 3.09
CA ASP A 80 -6.74 1.79 4.01
C ASP A 80 -7.65 1.68 5.24
N ILE A 81 -8.91 1.30 5.01
CA ILE A 81 -9.90 1.08 6.09
C ILE A 81 -9.43 -0.02 7.05
N LEU A 82 -8.72 -1.03 6.54
CA LEU A 82 -8.22 -2.12 7.38
C LEU A 82 -6.98 -1.74 8.18
N VAL A 83 -6.13 -0.86 7.64
CA VAL A 83 -4.97 -0.31 8.36
C VAL A 83 -5.42 0.53 9.55
N GLU A 84 -6.50 1.29 9.42
CA GLU A 84 -7.05 2.12 10.51
C GLU A 84 -7.77 1.34 11.62
N ALA A 85 -8.10 0.06 11.37
CA ALA A 85 -8.90 -0.77 12.28
C ALA A 85 -8.07 -1.61 13.28
N LEU A 86 -6.73 -1.47 13.27
CA LEU A 86 -5.78 -2.18 14.14
C LEU A 86 -5.10 -1.22 15.13
#